data_AF-A0A421B7Z8-F1
#
_entry.id   AF-A0A421B7Z8-F1
#
_cell.length_a   1.000
_cell.length_b   1.000
_cell.length_c   1.000
_cell.angle_alpha   90.00
_cell.angle_beta   90.00
_cell.angle_gamma   90.00
#
_symmetry.space_group_name_H-M   'P 1'
#
loop_
_entity.id
_entity.type
_entity.pdbx_description
1 polymer ?
#
loop_
_entity_poly.entity_id
_entity_poly.type
_entity_poly.pdbx_seq_one_letter_code
_entity_poly.pdbx_strand_id
1 'polypeptide(L)'
;MTGYTVDPGELTTATTILRDATTSLTDIRLDHVHAGPGRLNTVVAALTADTQDALTALASTLGDTADAVTATRDGYLRDDTNTTNRLR
;
A
#
# COMPACT_ATOMS: atom_id res chain seq x y z
N MET A 1 -15.26 23.37 12.72
CA MET A 1 -14.99 21.92 12.54
C MET A 1 -15.69 21.51 11.27
N THR A 2 -14.93 21.01 10.29
CA THR A 2 -15.50 20.37 9.09
C THR A 2 -16.27 19.12 9.55
N GLY A 3 -17.40 18.81 8.92
CA GLY A 3 -18.29 17.71 9.33
C GLY A 3 -17.77 16.30 9.07
N TYR A 4 -16.46 16.15 8.80
CA TYR A 4 -15.85 14.87 8.46
C TYR A 4 -15.48 14.08 9.72
N THR A 5 -15.62 12.76 9.63
CA THR A 5 -15.14 11.84 10.67
C THR A 5 -13.62 11.70 10.68
N VAL A 6 -12.95 12.02 9.56
CA VAL A 6 -11.49 12.03 9.37
C VAL A 6 -11.10 13.19 8.45
N ASP A 7 -10.01 13.90 8.73
CA ASP A 7 -9.60 15.07 7.94
C ASP A 7 -9.00 14.66 6.56
N PRO A 8 -9.33 15.35 5.45
CA PRO A 8 -8.73 15.07 4.13
C PRO A 8 -7.19 15.16 4.07
N GLY A 9 -6.56 15.97 4.93
CA GLY A 9 -5.12 16.05 5.08
C GLY A 9 -4.52 14.82 5.75
N GLU A 10 -5.21 14.25 6.74
CA GLU A 10 -4.85 12.96 7.35
C GLU A 10 -4.95 11.82 6.33
N LEU A 11 -6.01 11.80 5.51
CA LEU A 11 -6.14 10.83 4.42
C LEU A 11 -5.02 10.97 3.38
N THR A 12 -4.62 12.20 3.05
CA THR A 12 -3.49 12.45 2.15
C THR A 12 -2.19 11.89 2.73
N THR A 13 -1.96 12.09 4.03
CA THR A 13 -0.78 11.58 4.74
C THR A 13 -0.77 10.05 4.77
N ALA A 14 -1.92 9.44 5.05
CA ALA A 14 -2.08 7.99 5.03
C ALA A 14 -1.80 7.39 3.65
N THR A 15 -2.30 7.99 2.57
CA THR A 15 -1.99 7.56 1.20
C THR A 15 -0.49 7.59 0.92
N THR A 16 0.21 8.66 1.30
CA THR A 16 1.68 8.75 1.12
C THR A 16 2.40 7.62 1.85
N ILE A 17 2.07 7.39 3.12
CA ILE A 17 2.69 6.31 3.91
C ILE A 17 2.47 4.93 3.27
N LEU A 18 1.26 4.66 2.80
CA LEU A 18 0.95 3.38 2.13
C LEU A 18 1.71 3.22 0.82
N ARG A 19 1.87 4.30 0.04
CA ARG A 19 2.66 4.29 -1.21
C ARG A 19 4.15 4.12 -0.96
N ASP A 20 4.69 4.76 0.08
CA ASP A 20 6.08 4.60 0.50
C ASP A 20 6.36 3.17 0.98
N ALA A 21 5.43 2.58 1.74
CA ALA A 21 5.51 1.19 2.15
C ALA A 21 5.45 0.22 0.96
N THR A 22 4.58 0.49 -0.02
CA THR A 22 4.51 -0.29 -1.27
C THR A 22 5.83 -0.27 -2.01
N THR A 23 6.42 0.92 -2.20
CA THR A 23 7.73 1.09 -2.85
C THR A 23 8.83 0.34 -2.09
N SER A 24 8.85 0.49 -0.77
CA SER A 24 9.83 -0.18 0.10
C SER A 24 9.75 -1.71 -0.03
N LEU A 25 8.55 -2.28 -0.13
CA LEU A 25 8.36 -3.71 -0.30
C LEU A 25 8.80 -4.19 -1.70
N THR A 26 8.50 -3.42 -2.75
CA THR A 26 8.91 -3.78 -4.11
C THR A 26 10.42 -3.70 -4.33
N ASP A 27 11.12 -2.89 -3.51
CA ASP A 27 12.57 -2.78 -3.54
C ASP A 27 13.28 -3.93 -2.79
N ILE A 28 12.55 -4.70 -1.97
CA ILE A 28 13.12 -5.88 -1.32
C ILE A 28 13.35 -6.96 -2.38
N ARG A 29 14.64 -7.26 -2.58
CA ARG A 29 15.09 -8.43 -3.34
C ARG A 29 15.71 -9.45 -2.41
N LEU A 30 15.19 -10.67 -2.50
CA LEU A 30 15.76 -11.82 -1.79
C LEU A 30 16.72 -12.56 -2.73
N ASP A 31 18.01 -12.45 -2.45
CA ASP A 31 19.03 -13.17 -3.20
C ASP A 31 18.99 -14.67 -2.91
N HIS A 32 19.40 -15.47 -3.90
CA HIS A 32 19.56 -16.90 -3.70
C HIS A 32 20.81 -17.18 -2.84
N VAL A 33 20.64 -17.97 -1.78
CA VAL A 33 21.72 -18.37 -0.89
C VAL A 33 22.09 -19.84 -1.13
N HIS A 34 23.38 -20.10 -1.29
CA HIS A 34 23.91 -21.47 -1.29
C HIS A 34 24.01 -21.98 0.15
N ALA A 35 23.00 -22.73 0.59
CA ALA A 35 22.89 -23.26 1.94
C ALA A 35 23.56 -24.63 2.14
N GLY A 36 24.13 -25.22 1.08
CA GLY A 36 24.94 -26.44 1.16
C GLY A 36 24.45 -27.55 0.22
N PRO A 37 24.14 -28.77 0.71
CA PRO A 37 23.74 -29.89 -0.15
C PRO A 37 22.55 -29.54 -1.06
N GLY A 38 22.46 -30.19 -2.23
CA GLY A 38 21.45 -29.87 -3.24
C GLY A 38 20.02 -29.81 -2.71
N ARG A 39 19.62 -30.76 -1.85
CA ARG A 39 18.28 -30.77 -1.21
C ARG A 39 18.02 -29.53 -0.36
N LEU A 40 19.02 -29.05 0.38
CA LEU A 40 18.89 -27.86 1.21
C LEU A 40 18.79 -26.60 0.34
N ASN A 41 19.58 -26.51 -0.74
CA ASN A 41 19.46 -25.41 -1.70
C ASN A 41 18.08 -25.36 -2.36
N THR A 42 17.50 -26.52 -2.72
CA THR A 42 16.14 -26.57 -3.29
C THR A 42 15.10 -26.04 -2.32
N VAL A 43 15.17 -26.41 -1.04
CA VAL A 43 14.23 -25.93 -0.01
C VAL A 43 14.41 -24.42 0.22
N VAL A 44 15.64 -23.95 0.31
CA VAL A 44 15.92 -22.50 0.48
C VAL A 44 15.44 -21.72 -0.74
N ALA A 45 15.67 -22.21 -1.97
CA ALA A 45 15.18 -21.57 -3.18
C ALA A 45 13.64 -21.47 -3.20
N ALA A 46 12.93 -22.53 -2.82
CA ALA A 46 11.47 -22.53 -2.73
C ALA A 46 10.99 -21.51 -1.69
N LEU A 47 11.59 -21.50 -0.49
CA LEU A 47 11.26 -20.54 0.55
C LEU A 47 11.52 -19.09 0.12
N THR A 48 12.63 -18.83 -0.57
CA THR A 48 12.97 -17.51 -1.12
C THR A 48 11.90 -17.06 -2.12
N ALA A 49 11.47 -17.94 -3.02
CA ALA A 49 10.41 -17.65 -3.99
C ALA A 49 9.07 -17.35 -3.30
N ASP A 50 8.64 -18.23 -2.38
CA ASP A 50 7.39 -18.05 -1.63
C ASP A 50 7.39 -16.73 -0.85
N THR A 51 8.53 -16.36 -0.26
CA THR A 51 8.67 -15.10 0.48
C THR A 51 8.60 -13.90 -0.47
N GLN A 52 9.22 -13.97 -1.64
CA GLN A 52 9.15 -12.90 -2.64
C GLN A 52 7.72 -12.71 -3.18
N ASP A 53 6.98 -13.80 -3.39
CA ASP A 53 5.58 -13.77 -3.81
C ASP A 53 4.70 -13.13 -2.71
N ALA A 54 4.93 -13.50 -1.45
CA ALA A 54 4.21 -12.90 -0.31
C ALA A 54 4.46 -11.40 -0.18
N LEU A 55 5.71 -10.94 -0.36
CA LEU A 55 6.05 -9.51 -0.37
C LEU A 55 5.35 -8.77 -1.50
N THR A 56 5.29 -9.38 -2.68
CA THR A 56 4.60 -8.82 -3.85
C THR A 56 3.10 -8.69 -3.61
N ALA A 57 2.46 -9.72 -3.04
CA ALA A 57 1.04 -9.70 -2.69
C ALA A 57 0.72 -8.64 -1.63
N LEU A 58 1.59 -8.47 -0.64
CA LEU A 58 1.45 -7.44 0.39
C LEU A 58 1.56 -6.04 -0.22
N ALA A 59 2.56 -5.80 -1.09
CA ALA A 59 2.72 -4.54 -1.80
C ALA A 59 1.46 -4.18 -2.61
N SER A 60 0.89 -5.15 -3.33
CA SER A 60 -0.38 -4.96 -4.06
C SER A 60 -1.51 -4.54 -3.12
N THR A 61 -1.67 -5.23 -2.00
CA THR A 61 -2.75 -4.95 -1.02
C THR A 61 -2.62 -3.54 -0.43
N LEU A 62 -1.40 -3.09 -0.12
CA LEU A 62 -1.14 -1.73 0.36
C LEU A 62 -1.43 -0.68 -0.72
N GLY A 63 -1.09 -0.97 -1.98
CA GLY A 63 -1.43 -0.14 -3.14
C GLY A 63 -2.94 0.04 -3.29
N ASP A 64 -3.70 -1.05 -3.27
CA ASP A 64 -5.16 -1.04 -3.37
C ASP A 64 -5.81 -0.27 -2.21
N THR A 65 -5.24 -0.41 -1.01
CA THR A 65 -5.68 0.34 0.17
C THR A 65 -5.43 1.84 0.00
N ALA A 66 -4.26 2.23 -0.54
CA ALA A 66 -3.95 3.63 -0.82
C ALA A 66 -4.92 4.25 -1.84
N ASP A 67 -5.33 3.47 -2.85
CA ASP A 67 -6.33 3.89 -3.83
C ASP A 67 -7.72 4.09 -3.20
N ALA A 68 -8.14 3.19 -2.31
CA ALA A 68 -9.40 3.33 -1.57
C ALA A 68 -9.42 4.56 -0.65
N VAL A 69 -8.31 4.84 0.04
CA VAL A 69 -8.16 6.04 0.89
C VAL A 69 -8.23 7.32 0.04
N THR A 70 -7.57 7.31 -1.12
CA THR A 70 -7.59 8.44 -2.07
C THR A 70 -9.00 8.70 -2.60
N ALA A 71 -9.73 7.65 -2.98
CA ALA A 71 -11.11 7.76 -3.41
C ALA A 71 -12.02 8.35 -2.33
N THR A 72 -11.80 7.97 -1.07
CA THR A 72 -12.54 8.51 0.09
C THR A 72 -12.28 10.01 0.27
N ARG A 73 -11.01 10.41 0.24
CA ARG A 73 -10.59 11.83 0.31
C ARG A 73 -11.22 12.65 -0.80
N ASP A 74 -11.18 12.16 -2.04
CA ASP A 74 -11.75 12.88 -3.18
C ASP A 74 -13.28 12.95 -3.10
N GLY A 75 -13.92 11.96 -2.47
CA GLY A 75 -15.33 12.00 -2.08
C GLY A 75 -15.64 13.19 -1.17
N TYR A 76 -14.88 13.34 -0.07
CA TYR A 76 -15.02 14.46 0.85
C TYR A 76 -14.86 15.81 0.13
N LEU A 77 -13.79 16.01 -0.63
CA LEU A 77 -13.56 17.26 -1.35
C LEU A 77 -14.70 17.61 -2.34
N ARG A 78 -15.27 16.60 -3.00
CA ARG A 78 -16.42 16.77 -3.89
C ARG A 78 -17.67 17.21 -3.13
N ASP A 79 -17.92 16.61 -1.97
CA ASP A 79 -19.09 16.94 -1.13
C ASP A 79 -19.01 18.37 -0.57
N ASP A 80 -17.83 18.82 -0.14
CA ASP A 80 -17.62 20.22 0.28
C ASP A 80 -17.85 21.20 -0.87
N THR A 81 -17.35 20.88 -2.07
CA THR A 81 -17.54 21.72 -3.25
C THR A 81 -19.03 21.83 -3.61
N ASN A 82 -19.74 20.70 -3.59
CA ASN A 82 -21.18 20.66 -3.85
C ASN A 82 -21.99 21.42 -2.80
N THR A 83 -21.62 21.30 -1.53
CA THR A 83 -22.27 22.02 -0.43
C THR A 83 -22.05 23.52 -0.54
N THR A 84 -20.81 23.95 -0.83
CA THR A 84 -20.47 25.36 -1.07
C THR A 84 -21.26 25.95 -2.24
N ASN A 85 -21.39 25.21 -3.34
CA ASN A 85 -22.15 25.65 -4.51
C ASN A 85 -23.66 25.73 -4.26
N ARG A 86 -24.21 24.92 -3.35
CA ARG A 86 -25.63 24.94 -2.98
C ARG A 86 -26.01 26.08 -2.02
N LEU A 87 -25.05 26.59 -1.27
CA LEU A 87 -25.24 27.64 -0.26
C LEU A 87 -24.88 29.05 -0.78
N ARG A 88 -24.42 29.16 -2.02
CA ARG A 88 -24.22 30.41 -2.76
C ARG A 88 -25.45 30.73 -3.62
#